data_AF-A0A7Y5B541-F1
#
_entry.id   AF-A0A7Y5B541-F1
#
_cell.length_a   1.000
_cell.length_b   1.000
_cell.length_c   1.000
_cell.angle_alpha   90.00
_cell.angle_beta   90.00
_cell.angle_gamma   90.00
#
_symmetry.space_group_name_H-M   'P 1'
#
loop_
_entity.id
_entity.type
_entity.pdbx_description
1 polymer ?
#
loop_
_entity_poly.entity_id
_entity_poly.type
_entity_poly.pdbx_seq_one_letter_code
_entity_poly.pdbx_strand_id
1 'polypeptide(L)'
;MAEIHKEVREPDMAGRELRVVRLLEPELCMNCRFAHIANVEMTDGRVQRMLYCRRLDCDNWDYASAEPAVKVDWSNEAEDYEAR
;
A
#
# COMPACT_ATOMS: atom_id res chain seq x y z
N MET A 1 3.45 14.12 25.43
CA MET A 1 2.83 15.21 24.65
C MET A 1 3.95 15.88 23.89
N ALA A 2 4.00 15.72 22.57
CA ALA A 2 4.89 16.51 21.73
C ALA A 2 4.40 16.43 20.30
N GLU A 3 4.07 17.60 19.79
CA GLU A 3 3.63 17.94 18.45
C GLU A 3 4.85 18.16 17.50
N ILE A 4 4.53 18.30 16.20
CA ILE A 4 5.20 19.13 15.17
C ILE A 4 6.13 18.47 14.12
N HIS A 5 5.58 18.46 12.88
CA HIS A 5 6.07 18.84 11.53
C HIS A 5 7.53 18.64 11.09
N LYS A 6 7.72 18.12 9.86
CA LYS A 6 8.43 18.84 8.77
C LYS A 6 8.36 18.19 7.37
N GLU A 7 8.53 19.06 6.38
CA GLU A 7 8.40 18.90 4.93
C GLU A 7 9.57 18.22 4.18
N VAL A 8 9.15 17.46 3.15
CA VAL A 8 9.57 17.40 1.74
C VAL A 8 11.03 17.14 1.39
N ARG A 9 11.25 15.97 0.77
CA ARG A 9 12.03 15.86 -0.49
C ARG A 9 11.75 14.55 -1.26
N GLU A 10 11.26 14.72 -2.49
CA GLU A 10 11.06 13.76 -3.61
C GLU A 10 12.41 13.41 -4.30
N PRO A 11 12.52 12.47 -5.29
CA PRO A 11 11.47 11.79 -6.12
C PRO A 11 11.68 10.27 -6.40
N ASP A 12 10.67 9.55 -6.94
CA ASP A 12 10.74 8.82 -8.24
C ASP A 12 9.51 7.91 -8.58
N MET A 13 9.19 7.88 -9.89
CA MET A 13 8.27 7.02 -10.66
C MET A 13 6.73 7.16 -10.54
N ALA A 14 6.20 7.99 -11.45
CA ALA A 14 4.88 7.88 -12.08
C ALA A 14 3.63 8.09 -11.21
N GLY A 15 3.45 9.28 -10.62
CA GLY A 15 2.19 10.02 -10.43
C GLY A 15 0.93 9.31 -9.88
N ARG A 16 1.04 8.06 -9.42
CA ARG A 16 -0.06 7.28 -8.85
C ARG A 16 -0.06 7.57 -7.36
N GLU A 17 -1.02 8.39 -6.93
CA GLU A 17 -1.26 8.60 -5.51
C GLU A 17 -1.58 7.24 -4.87
N LEU A 18 -0.67 6.76 -4.01
CA LEU A 18 -0.91 5.57 -3.21
C LEU A 18 -2.01 5.90 -2.20
N ARG A 19 -3.07 5.09 -2.18
CA ARG A 19 -4.19 5.29 -1.27
C ARG A 19 -4.49 4.01 -0.52
N VAL A 20 -4.79 4.17 0.76
CA VAL A 20 -5.31 3.13 1.64
C VAL A 20 -6.83 3.27 1.69
N VAL A 21 -7.52 2.17 1.46
CA VAL A 21 -8.97 2.11 1.39
C VAL A 21 -9.47 0.92 2.20
N ARG A 22 -10.69 1.03 2.70
CA ARG A 22 -11.43 -0.13 3.23
C ARG A 22 -11.96 -0.97 2.08
N LEU A 23 -11.94 -2.29 2.26
CA LEU A 23 -12.52 -3.22 1.30
C LEU A 23 -14.02 -3.39 1.59
N LEU A 24 -14.84 -3.50 0.54
CA LEU A 24 -16.26 -3.82 0.67
C LEU A 24 -16.43 -5.29 1.04
N GLU A 25 -15.71 -6.18 0.35
CA GLU A 25 -15.70 -7.62 0.56
C GLU A 25 -14.26 -8.13 0.74
N PRO A 26 -13.74 -8.18 1.98
CA PRO A 26 -12.36 -8.57 2.25
C PRO A 26 -11.98 -9.96 1.75
N GLU A 27 -12.94 -10.91 1.77
CA GLU A 27 -12.73 -12.30 1.36
C GLU A 27 -12.39 -12.45 -0.13
N LEU A 28 -12.92 -11.56 -0.98
CA LEU A 28 -12.60 -11.56 -2.41
C LEU A 28 -11.14 -11.16 -2.65
N CYS A 29 -10.65 -10.16 -1.94
CA CYS A 29 -9.25 -9.72 -2.07
C CYS A 29 -8.27 -10.70 -1.45
N MET A 30 -8.62 -11.38 -0.34
CA MET A 30 -7.75 -12.41 0.24
C MET A 30 -7.51 -13.60 -0.70
N ASN A 31 -8.46 -13.91 -1.58
CA ASN A 31 -8.35 -14.98 -2.59
C ASN A 31 -7.94 -14.46 -3.98
N CYS A 32 -7.68 -13.16 -4.14
CA CYS A 32 -7.38 -12.56 -5.42
C CYS A 32 -5.89 -12.71 -5.77
N ARG A 33 -5.58 -13.34 -6.91
CA ARG A 33 -4.19 -13.50 -7.41
C ARG A 33 -3.43 -12.18 -7.62
N PHE A 34 -4.15 -11.06 -7.68
CA PHE A 34 -3.58 -9.73 -7.91
C PHE A 34 -3.42 -8.92 -6.61
N ALA A 35 -3.93 -9.42 -5.50
CA ALA A 35 -3.77 -8.81 -4.18
C ALA A 35 -2.64 -9.52 -3.43
N HIS A 36 -1.77 -8.73 -2.81
CA HIS A 36 -0.58 -9.22 -2.10
C HIS A 36 -0.50 -8.53 -0.75
N ILE A 37 0.10 -9.18 0.25
CA ILE A 37 0.40 -8.50 1.51
C ILE A 37 1.63 -7.63 1.32
N ALA A 38 1.51 -6.35 1.67
CA ALA A 38 2.61 -5.39 1.60
C ALA A 38 2.69 -4.59 2.91
N ASN A 39 3.88 -4.09 3.21
CA ASN A 39 4.07 -3.10 4.25
C ASN A 39 3.75 -1.73 3.67
N VAL A 40 2.75 -1.05 4.23
CA VAL A 40 2.32 0.28 3.80
C VAL A 40 2.70 1.29 4.86
N GLU A 41 3.50 2.27 4.48
CA GLU A 41 3.81 3.43 5.30
C GLU A 41 2.71 4.48 5.10
N MET A 42 1.99 4.77 6.17
CA MET A 42 0.96 5.81 6.23
C MET A 42 1.62 7.19 6.30
N THR A 43 0.83 8.25 6.08
CA THR A 43 1.29 9.65 6.24
C THR A 43 1.74 10.00 7.66
N ASP A 44 1.29 9.25 8.68
CA ASP A 44 1.75 9.37 10.07
C ASP A 44 3.11 8.66 10.32
N GLY A 45 3.73 8.09 9.29
CA GLY A 45 4.98 7.31 9.39
C GLY A 45 4.80 5.91 9.98
N ARG A 46 3.56 5.52 10.32
CA ARG A 46 3.25 4.16 10.76
C ARG A 46 3.33 3.19 9.59
N VAL A 47 4.05 2.10 9.79
CA VAL A 47 4.09 0.98 8.83
C VAL A 47 3.11 -0.10 9.27
N GLN A 48 2.20 -0.49 8.38
CA GLN A 48 1.20 -1.53 8.64
C GLN A 48 1.21 -2.58 7.52
N ARG A 49 1.01 -3.84 7.88
CA ARG A 49 0.82 -4.92 6.89
C ARG A 49 -0.61 -4.88 6.37
N MET A 50 -0.77 -4.62 5.08
CA MET A 50 -2.07 -4.42 4.43
C MET A 50 -2.15 -5.17 3.10
N LEU A 51 -3.36 -5.40 2.61
CA LEU A 51 -3.59 -5.92 1.27
C LEU A 51 -3.35 -4.81 0.25
N TYR A 52 -2.43 -5.05 -0.67
CA TYR A 52 -2.13 -4.20 -1.81
C TYR A 52 -2.68 -4.83 -3.10
N CYS A 53 -3.68 -4.18 -3.70
CA CYS A 53 -4.28 -4.61 -4.95
C CYS A 53 -3.61 -3.92 -6.15
N ARG A 54 -3.17 -4.70 -7.14
CA ARG A 54 -2.56 -4.17 -8.38
C ARG A 54 -3.53 -4.02 -9.56
N ARG A 55 -4.80 -4.44 -9.39
CA ARG A 55 -5.82 -4.29 -10.45
C ARG A 55 -6.28 -2.84 -10.52
N LEU A 56 -6.12 -2.24 -11.70
CA LEU A 56 -6.58 -0.88 -11.99
C LEU A 56 -8.10 -0.81 -12.21
N ASP A 57 -8.71 -1.95 -12.52
CA ASP A 57 -10.14 -2.15 -12.77
C ASP A 57 -10.88 -2.76 -11.57
N CYS A 58 -10.25 -2.86 -10.41
CA CYS A 58 -10.90 -3.38 -9.21
C CYS A 58 -11.85 -2.33 -8.63
N ASP A 59 -13.04 -2.75 -8.22
CA ASP A 59 -14.07 -1.88 -7.63
C ASP A 59 -14.43 -2.29 -6.20
N ASN A 60 -13.77 -3.32 -5.66
CA ASN A 60 -13.94 -3.82 -4.30
C ASN A 60 -13.28 -2.93 -3.22
N TRP A 61 -13.52 -1.63 -3.28
CA TRP A 61 -13.05 -0.66 -2.30
C TRP A 61 -14.08 0.41 -1.99
N ASP A 62 -14.06 0.92 -0.77
CA ASP A 62 -14.90 2.03 -0.34
C ASP A 62 -14.19 3.37 -0.62
N TYR A 63 -14.63 4.06 -1.69
CA TYR A 63 -14.06 5.36 -2.11
C TYR A 63 -14.13 6.43 -1.02
N ALA A 64 -15.13 6.38 -0.12
CA ALA A 64 -15.26 7.37 0.95
C ALA A 64 -14.19 7.23 2.03
N SER A 65 -13.53 6.08 2.10
CA SER A 65 -12.49 5.74 3.08
C SER A 65 -11.07 5.96 2.58
N ALA A 66 -10.89 6.58 1.42
CA ALA A 66 -9.58 6.73 0.80
C ALA A 66 -8.68 7.72 1.57
N GLU A 67 -7.61 7.19 2.14
CA GLU A 67 -6.58 7.95 2.84
C GLU A 67 -5.25 7.90 2.05
N PRO A 68 -4.45 8.97 2.04
CA PRO A 68 -3.15 8.96 1.38
C PRO A 68 -2.18 8.02 2.10
N ALA A 69 -1.31 7.37 1.33
CA ALA A 69 -0.18 6.60 1.85
C ALA A 69 1.12 7.08 1.19
N VAL A 70 2.23 6.90 1.91
CA VAL A 70 3.53 7.44 1.55
C VAL A 70 4.29 6.43 0.70
N LYS A 71 4.34 5.19 1.17
CA LYS A 71 5.15 4.15 0.55
C LYS A 71 4.47 2.79 0.69
N VAL A 72 4.64 1.97 -0.34
CA VAL A 72 4.32 0.54 -0.27
C VAL A 72 5.60 -0.24 -0.53
N ASP A 73 5.89 -1.16 0.37
CA ASP A 73 6.96 -2.13 0.26
C ASP A 73 6.31 -3.51 0.18
N TRP A 74 6.22 -4.05 -1.03
CA TRP A 74 5.87 -5.45 -1.21
C TRP A 74 7.15 -6.23 -0.89
N SER A 75 7.13 -7.03 0.17
CA SER A 75 8.13 -8.08 0.35
C SER A 75 7.96 -9.04 -0.81
N ASN A 76 8.72 -8.80 -1.86
CA ASN A 76 8.96 -9.76 -2.92
C ASN A 76 9.71 -10.89 -2.20
N GLU A 77 9.07 -12.04 -1.98
CA GLU A 77 9.80 -13.29 -1.75
C GLU A 77 10.56 -13.66 -3.06
N ALA A 78 11.44 -12.77 -3.50
CA ALA A 78 12.33 -12.92 -4.65
C ALA A 78 13.73 -12.44 -4.28
N GLU A 79 14.18 -12.79 -3.07
CA GLU A 79 15.58 -12.78 -2.68
C GLU A 79 16.01 -14.19 -2.27
N ASP A 80 15.79 -15.19 -3.13
CA ASP A 80 16.38 -16.54 -2.97
C ASP A 80 16.72 -17.21 -4.32
N TYR A 81 17.29 -16.46 -5.30
CA TYR A 81 17.79 -17.11 -6.53
C TYR A 81 19.18 -16.68 -7.02
N GLU A 82 19.84 -15.66 -6.45
CA GLU A 82 21.23 -15.34 -6.83
C GLU A 82 22.26 -15.80 -5.77
N ALA A 83 22.16 -17.07 -5.38
CA ALA A 83 23.21 -17.78 -4.64
C ALA A 83 23.44 -19.20 -5.20
N ARG A 84 23.55 -19.34 -6.54
CA ARG A 84 24.02 -20.57 -7.17
C ARG A 84 24.91 -20.34 -8.36
#